data_AF-A0A814STF1-F1
#
_entry.id   AF-A0A814STF1-F1
#
_cell.length_a   1.000
_cell.length_b   1.000
_cell.length_c   1.000
_cell.angle_alpha   90.00
_cell.angle_beta   90.00
_cell.angle_gamma   90.00
#
_symmetry.space_group_name_H-M   'P 1'
#
loop_
_entity.id
_entity.type
_entity.pdbx_description
1 polymer ?
#
loop_
_entity_poly.entity_id
_entity_poly.type
_entity_poly.pdbx_seq_one_letter_code
_entity_poly.pdbx_strand_id
1 'polypeptide(L)'
;MYLIYFYLILLSLSLTRACNIFVGMTCTCYESIDIRCTMSKIAPLTFVTPSIKQNFQSIDLKFYSDEYIQLDSDYFILLNQLFSNTTTTQQTLSITLRFQNFYSFHAKTGTFRNLFHKINTSYSRLTIELQPLKAKSIIFDRNSFENLQINELSIYADSLGSPFESIFNHTNITHLNIEGAVVTHDSTLLSKYTGHIRSLKITRMIDTLNSDEFPPFPVQTYTIEAHKMRKLDALSFINYTQLTGLNIIQPDVSITSKVLNGLENLSSLRSISIDAERIADGALKHVKHIQTLILGSYLRLLDSESINSLSSLQQLDVRYVQFSTLQANTSCALADFINRKRMLGLTVYLPHENHDCDCVLAFLNNMIDDGEQLIKCQSINNDRCLFSSCSIVSEYFNRKQKETKSTIKVNTPAIITPSILPPLIDFNEQDPPFYPDSKEDQTTIRVFIEPNIYDDDDDEEEEDMVTNMTGTVEMTSASTTTTTTTTTTTTRITTVATRRTTAALTTMMTTTTTTTTTTPFLTTAEEIDNQFATPYMKRFDSQLKTYGSANYLIVSWIPFAVIASCLFFSLVIAMASYLIYHKRHTVSFKLVPQTSPII
;
A
#
# COMPACT_ATOMS: atom_id res chain seq x y z
N MET A 1 -16.71 -35.51 -6.70
CA MET A 1 -16.33 -34.12 -7.05
C MET A 1 -17.50 -33.35 -7.66
N TYR A 2 -18.07 -33.77 -8.79
CA TYR A 2 -19.18 -33.04 -9.45
C TYR A 2 -20.40 -32.78 -8.57
N LEU A 3 -20.85 -33.82 -7.84
CA LEU A 3 -21.97 -33.69 -6.90
C LEU A 3 -21.67 -32.73 -5.75
N ILE A 4 -20.41 -32.66 -5.29
CA ILE A 4 -19.99 -31.76 -4.20
C ILE A 4 -19.93 -30.32 -4.71
N TYR A 5 -19.34 -30.09 -5.89
CA TYR A 5 -19.30 -28.76 -6.51
C TYR A 5 -20.71 -28.22 -6.81
N PHE A 6 -21.58 -29.06 -7.38
CA PHE A 6 -22.97 -28.69 -7.61
C PHE A 6 -23.73 -28.41 -6.31
N TYR A 7 -23.46 -29.18 -5.25
CA TYR A 7 -24.04 -28.94 -3.92
C TYR A 7 -23.52 -27.64 -3.29
N LEU A 8 -22.24 -27.31 -3.46
CA LEU A 8 -21.64 -26.05 -3.00
C LEU A 8 -22.22 -24.84 -3.74
N ILE A 9 -22.44 -24.94 -5.06
CA ILE A 9 -23.11 -23.89 -5.84
C ILE A 9 -24.56 -23.72 -5.41
N LEU A 10 -25.30 -24.81 -5.20
CA LEU A 10 -26.67 -24.75 -4.70
C LEU A 10 -26.73 -24.16 -3.28
N LEU A 11 -25.77 -24.51 -2.43
CA LEU A 11 -25.67 -23.99 -1.07
C LEU A 11 -25.37 -22.48 -1.09
N SER A 12 -24.42 -22.02 -1.91
CA SER A 12 -24.11 -20.59 -2.05
C SER A 12 -25.27 -19.79 -2.64
N LEU A 13 -25.97 -20.33 -3.65
CA LEU A 13 -27.19 -19.72 -4.18
C LEU A 13 -28.33 -19.67 -3.16
N SER A 14 -28.41 -20.63 -2.24
CA SER A 14 -29.44 -20.66 -1.19
C SER A 14 -29.20 -19.62 -0.08
N LEU A 15 -27.94 -19.18 0.10
CA LEU A 15 -27.53 -18.15 1.05
C LEU A 15 -27.86 -16.75 0.55
N THR A 16 -27.93 -16.54 -0.77
CA THR A 16 -28.34 -15.28 -1.37
C THR A 16 -29.85 -15.20 -1.48
N ARG A 17 -30.48 -14.24 -0.78
CA ARG A 17 -31.89 -13.90 -0.99
C ARG A 17 -31.99 -12.55 -1.68
N ALA A 18 -32.73 -12.50 -2.79
CA ALA A 18 -33.14 -11.23 -3.37
C ALA A 18 -33.96 -10.46 -2.33
N CYS A 19 -33.56 -9.23 -2.04
CA CYS A 19 -34.21 -8.37 -1.07
C CYS A 19 -34.59 -7.07 -1.76
N ASN A 20 -35.87 -6.81 -1.94
CA ASN A 20 -36.32 -5.55 -2.54
C ASN A 20 -36.32 -4.48 -1.44
N ILE A 21 -35.16 -3.87 -1.19
CA ILE A 21 -35.00 -2.82 -0.18
C ILE A 21 -35.36 -1.45 -0.79
N PHE A 22 -34.75 -1.13 -1.92
CA PHE A 22 -34.95 0.14 -2.62
C PHE A 22 -35.72 -0.03 -3.92
N VAL A 23 -36.64 0.90 -4.21
CA VAL A 23 -37.36 0.92 -5.49
C VAL A 23 -36.39 1.23 -6.61
N GLY A 24 -36.45 0.46 -7.70
CA GLY A 24 -35.57 0.65 -8.86
C GLY A 24 -34.16 0.07 -8.70
N MET A 25 -33.84 -0.55 -7.55
CA MET A 25 -32.58 -1.27 -7.36
C MET A 25 -32.81 -2.78 -7.32
N THR A 26 -31.85 -3.51 -7.86
CA THR A 26 -31.73 -4.97 -7.68
C THR A 26 -30.79 -5.21 -6.51
N CYS A 27 -31.30 -5.75 -5.39
CA CYS A 27 -30.46 -6.04 -4.23
C CYS A 27 -30.41 -7.52 -3.86
N THR A 28 -29.23 -7.93 -3.43
CA THR A 28 -28.93 -9.23 -2.83
C THR A 28 -28.52 -9.03 -1.38
N CYS A 29 -29.18 -9.74 -0.47
CA CYS A 29 -28.86 -9.73 0.96
C CYS A 29 -28.18 -11.04 1.35
N TYR A 30 -27.07 -10.94 2.08
CA TYR A 30 -26.29 -12.06 2.59
C TYR A 30 -26.49 -12.14 4.11
N GLU A 31 -27.23 -13.15 4.58
CA GLU A 31 -27.42 -13.49 6.00
C GLU A 31 -27.80 -12.33 6.95
N SER A 32 -28.36 -11.22 6.43
CA SER A 32 -28.59 -9.96 7.16
C SER A 32 -27.32 -9.22 7.61
N ILE A 33 -26.14 -9.64 7.15
CA ILE A 33 -24.86 -9.00 7.43
C ILE A 33 -24.55 -7.96 6.35
N ASP A 34 -24.72 -8.35 5.09
CA ASP A 34 -24.35 -7.51 3.95
C ASP A 34 -25.49 -7.28 2.97
N ILE A 35 -25.60 -6.05 2.46
CA ILE A 35 -26.46 -5.71 1.32
C ILE A 35 -25.57 -5.33 0.15
N ARG A 36 -25.87 -5.87 -1.03
CA ARG A 36 -25.36 -5.35 -2.29
C ARG A 36 -26.53 -4.94 -3.17
N CYS A 37 -26.60 -3.68 -3.56
CA CYS A 37 -27.65 -3.16 -4.44
C CYS A 37 -27.05 -2.57 -5.70
N THR A 38 -27.68 -2.84 -6.84
CA THR A 38 -27.32 -2.24 -8.14
C THR A 38 -28.50 -1.49 -8.73
N MET A 39 -28.26 -0.23 -9.14
CA MET A 39 -29.22 0.61 -9.83
C MET A 39 -28.73 0.92 -11.24
N SER A 40 -29.55 0.62 -12.25
CA SER A 40 -29.19 0.81 -13.66
C SER A 40 -29.37 2.24 -14.17
N LYS A 41 -30.20 3.04 -13.48
CA LYS A 41 -30.43 4.45 -13.78
C LYS A 41 -30.59 5.23 -12.49
N ILE A 42 -29.87 6.33 -12.34
CA ILE A 42 -29.91 7.10 -11.09
C ILE A 42 -31.30 7.66 -10.80
N ALA A 43 -31.81 7.35 -9.62
CA ALA A 43 -33.06 7.87 -9.07
C ALA A 43 -32.88 8.11 -7.56
N PRO A 44 -33.69 8.99 -6.93
CA PRO A 44 -33.70 9.13 -5.48
C PRO A 44 -33.99 7.78 -4.80
N LEU A 45 -33.24 7.46 -3.74
CA LEU A 45 -33.49 6.27 -2.95
C LEU A 45 -34.91 6.35 -2.36
N THR A 46 -35.69 5.28 -2.51
CA THR A 46 -37.02 5.13 -1.89
C THR A 46 -37.18 3.70 -1.41
N PHE A 47 -37.74 3.49 -0.22
CA PHE A 47 -37.94 2.13 0.33
C PHE A 47 -39.13 1.43 -0.30
N VAL A 48 -38.99 0.14 -0.59
CA VAL A 48 -40.11 -0.71 -1.03
C VAL A 48 -41.04 -1.03 0.14
N THR A 49 -40.48 -1.32 1.32
CA THR A 49 -41.25 -1.59 2.54
C THR A 49 -40.55 -1.02 3.78
N PRO A 50 -41.24 -0.24 4.64
CA PRO A 50 -40.64 0.38 5.82
C PRO A 50 -40.36 -0.59 6.99
N SER A 51 -40.60 -1.90 6.82
CA SER A 51 -40.58 -2.89 7.91
C SER A 51 -39.28 -3.69 8.07
N ILE A 52 -38.22 -3.38 7.31
CA ILE A 52 -36.96 -4.13 7.39
C ILE A 52 -36.16 -3.65 8.61
N LYS A 53 -36.23 -4.43 9.70
CA LYS A 53 -35.41 -4.27 10.91
C LYS A 53 -34.20 -5.20 10.88
N GLN A 54 -33.38 -5.12 9.84
CA GLN A 54 -32.14 -5.90 9.75
C GLN A 54 -30.94 -5.01 10.05
N ASN A 55 -29.97 -5.55 10.79
CA ASN A 55 -28.77 -4.84 11.20
C ASN A 55 -27.62 -5.26 10.31
N PHE A 56 -27.33 -4.46 9.29
CA PHE A 56 -26.25 -4.73 8.35
C PHE A 56 -24.93 -4.18 8.87
N GLN A 57 -23.86 -4.97 8.69
CA GLN A 57 -22.48 -4.56 8.94
C GLN A 57 -21.85 -3.93 7.71
N SER A 58 -22.27 -4.33 6.51
CA SER A 58 -21.80 -3.75 5.24
C SER A 58 -22.94 -3.43 4.28
N ILE A 59 -22.84 -2.29 3.60
CA ILE A 59 -23.75 -1.90 2.52
C ILE A 59 -22.92 -1.47 1.32
N ASP A 60 -23.07 -2.17 0.20
CA ASP A 60 -22.48 -1.80 -1.10
C ASP A 60 -23.60 -1.36 -2.06
N LEU A 61 -23.59 -0.09 -2.44
CA LEU A 61 -24.53 0.50 -3.38
C LEU A 61 -23.81 0.87 -4.66
N LYS A 62 -24.20 0.24 -5.76
CA LYS A 62 -23.66 0.45 -7.09
C LYS A 62 -24.66 1.21 -7.98
N PHE A 63 -24.22 2.35 -8.50
CA PHE A 63 -24.98 3.27 -9.33
C PHE A 63 -24.39 3.27 -10.73
N TYR A 64 -25.17 2.85 -11.71
CA TYR A 64 -24.88 3.08 -13.12
C TYR A 64 -25.75 4.24 -13.62
N SER A 65 -25.14 5.16 -14.35
CA SER A 65 -25.85 6.28 -14.95
C SER A 65 -25.05 6.75 -16.14
N ASP A 66 -25.63 6.75 -17.33
CA ASP A 66 -25.07 7.40 -18.52
C ASP A 66 -25.38 8.91 -18.57
N GLU A 67 -25.96 9.47 -17.51
CA GLU A 67 -26.30 10.89 -17.38
C GLU A 67 -25.41 11.60 -16.33
N TYR A 68 -25.72 12.88 -16.08
CA TYR A 68 -25.11 13.70 -15.04
C TYR A 68 -25.61 13.24 -13.67
N ILE A 69 -24.69 12.91 -12.75
CA ILE A 69 -25.04 12.56 -11.37
C ILE A 69 -25.01 13.82 -10.53
N GLN A 70 -26.15 14.15 -9.93
CA GLN A 70 -26.27 15.25 -8.97
C GLN A 70 -26.86 14.73 -7.66
N LEU A 71 -26.09 14.83 -6.59
CA LEU A 71 -26.48 14.39 -5.25
C LEU A 71 -26.73 15.63 -4.38
N ASP A 72 -27.85 15.64 -3.67
CA ASP A 72 -28.19 16.65 -2.68
C ASP A 72 -28.08 16.09 -1.25
N SER A 73 -28.35 16.94 -0.25
CA SER A 73 -28.30 16.59 1.17
C SER A 73 -29.27 15.48 1.59
N ASP A 74 -30.30 15.24 0.79
CA ASP A 74 -31.42 14.38 1.15
C ASP A 74 -31.30 13.00 0.49
N TYR A 75 -30.43 12.87 -0.52
CA TYR A 75 -30.27 11.66 -1.32
C TYR A 75 -30.01 10.40 -0.48
N PHE A 76 -29.15 10.49 0.54
CA PHE A 76 -28.81 9.36 1.40
C PHE A 76 -29.56 9.32 2.74
N ILE A 77 -30.53 10.21 2.96
CA ILE A 77 -31.21 10.32 4.26
C ILE A 77 -31.91 9.01 4.65
N LEU A 78 -32.36 8.25 3.65
CA LEU A 78 -33.01 6.96 3.84
C LEU A 78 -32.06 5.88 4.34
N LEU A 79 -30.77 5.92 3.99
CA LEU A 79 -29.81 4.91 4.47
C LEU A 79 -29.76 4.86 6.00
N ASN A 80 -29.97 5.99 6.67
CA ASN A 80 -30.02 6.04 8.14
C ASN A 80 -31.12 5.18 8.76
N GLN A 81 -32.22 4.94 8.02
CA GLN A 81 -33.31 4.10 8.51
C GLN A 81 -32.89 2.63 8.59
N LEU A 82 -31.89 2.20 7.82
CA LEU A 82 -31.33 0.84 7.90
C LEU A 82 -30.53 0.60 9.18
N PHE A 83 -30.14 1.66 9.90
CA PHE A 83 -29.25 1.56 11.07
C PHE A 83 -29.95 1.90 12.40
N SER A 84 -31.24 2.25 12.38
CA SER A 84 -31.88 3.02 13.46
C SER A 84 -32.12 2.28 14.79
N ASN A 85 -31.67 1.02 14.99
CA ASN A 85 -31.98 0.25 16.21
C ASN A 85 -30.83 -0.60 16.78
N THR A 86 -29.59 -0.46 16.30
CA THR A 86 -28.45 -1.21 16.84
C THR A 86 -27.92 -0.55 18.12
N THR A 87 -28.48 -0.89 19.28
CA THR A 87 -27.92 -0.51 20.60
C THR A 87 -26.69 -1.34 20.98
N THR A 88 -26.26 -2.28 20.13
CA THR A 88 -25.12 -3.15 20.38
C THR A 88 -23.81 -2.40 20.11
N THR A 89 -23.05 -2.16 21.18
CA THR A 89 -21.87 -1.30 21.30
C THR A 89 -20.62 -1.75 20.54
N GLN A 90 -20.69 -2.74 19.64
CA GLN A 90 -19.49 -3.34 19.02
C GLN A 90 -19.60 -3.59 17.51
N GLN A 91 -20.62 -3.07 16.82
CA GLN A 91 -20.74 -3.31 15.39
C GLN A 91 -19.90 -2.33 14.58
N THR A 92 -19.06 -2.86 13.70
CA THR A 92 -18.42 -2.14 12.61
C THR A 92 -19.46 -1.93 11.51
N LEU A 93 -19.58 -0.70 11.01
CA LEU A 93 -20.43 -0.40 9.86
C LEU A 93 -19.59 0.13 8.69
N SER A 94 -19.66 -0.55 7.54
CA SER A 94 -19.04 -0.11 6.28
C SER A 94 -20.10 0.23 5.25
N ILE A 95 -19.97 1.40 4.61
CA ILE A 95 -20.80 1.78 3.46
C ILE A 95 -19.87 2.00 2.27
N THR A 96 -20.14 1.34 1.16
CA THR A 96 -19.44 1.51 -0.11
C THR A 96 -20.41 2.05 -1.14
N LEU A 97 -20.08 3.18 -1.75
CA LEU A 97 -20.87 3.87 -2.77
C LEU A 97 -20.08 3.88 -4.07
N ARG A 98 -20.53 3.14 -5.08
CA ARG A 98 -19.84 2.97 -6.36
C ARG A 98 -20.62 3.65 -7.47
N PHE A 99 -20.06 4.67 -8.09
CA PHE A 99 -20.66 5.36 -9.23
C PHE A 99 -19.89 5.01 -10.48
N GLN A 100 -20.56 4.40 -11.45
CA GLN A 100 -19.95 3.93 -12.69
C GLN A 100 -20.66 4.50 -13.90
N ASN A 101 -19.89 4.66 -14.98
CA ASN A 101 -20.34 5.01 -16.31
C ASN A 101 -21.04 6.38 -16.44
N PHE A 102 -20.71 7.36 -15.60
CA PHE A 102 -21.32 8.70 -15.62
C PHE A 102 -20.55 9.75 -16.43
N TYR A 103 -21.25 10.82 -16.85
CA TYR A 103 -20.65 11.97 -17.55
C TYR A 103 -20.06 13.03 -16.63
N SER A 104 -20.71 13.32 -15.50
CA SER A 104 -20.18 14.18 -14.45
C SER A 104 -20.74 13.78 -13.10
N PHE A 105 -20.02 14.11 -12.04
CA PHE A 105 -20.47 13.88 -10.67
C PHE A 105 -20.47 15.20 -9.91
N HIS A 106 -21.60 15.54 -9.31
CA HIS A 106 -21.74 16.74 -8.48
C HIS A 106 -22.39 16.39 -7.14
N ALA A 107 -21.58 16.37 -6.08
CA ALA A 107 -22.07 16.29 -4.71
C ALA A 107 -22.26 17.71 -4.17
N LYS A 108 -23.49 18.08 -3.82
CA LYS A 108 -23.80 19.38 -3.22
C LYS A 108 -23.37 19.46 -1.76
N THR A 109 -23.39 20.67 -1.20
CA THR A 109 -23.22 20.93 0.23
C THR A 109 -24.05 19.98 1.08
N GLY A 110 -23.41 19.31 2.03
CA GLY A 110 -24.09 18.43 2.98
C GLY A 110 -24.61 17.11 2.41
N THR A 111 -24.24 16.72 1.18
CA THR A 111 -24.65 15.43 0.56
C THR A 111 -24.44 14.24 1.51
N PHE A 112 -23.30 14.21 2.21
CA PHE A 112 -22.94 13.09 3.09
C PHE A 112 -23.19 13.40 4.58
N ARG A 113 -23.67 14.60 4.92
CA ARG A 113 -23.86 15.06 6.31
C ARG A 113 -24.77 14.13 7.11
N ASN A 114 -25.80 13.63 6.45
CA ASN A 114 -26.78 12.78 7.10
C ASN A 114 -26.29 11.34 7.25
N LEU A 115 -25.27 10.89 6.52
CA LEU A 115 -24.75 9.54 6.70
C LEU A 115 -24.20 9.36 8.12
N PHE A 116 -24.47 8.19 8.72
CA PHE A 116 -24.09 7.85 10.09
C PHE A 116 -24.71 8.75 11.17
N HIS A 117 -25.64 9.64 10.81
CA HIS A 117 -26.31 10.47 11.80
C HIS A 117 -27.11 9.58 12.75
N LYS A 118 -26.85 9.71 14.06
CA LYS A 118 -27.41 8.90 15.17
C LYS A 118 -26.77 7.52 15.39
N ILE A 119 -25.74 7.17 14.64
CA ILE A 119 -25.01 5.92 14.83
C ILE A 119 -23.86 6.16 15.80
N ASN A 120 -23.95 5.59 17.00
CA ASN A 120 -22.85 5.58 17.97
C ASN A 120 -22.07 4.26 17.85
N THR A 121 -21.45 4.03 16.69
CA THR A 121 -20.61 2.84 16.46
C THR A 121 -19.19 3.09 16.93
N SER A 122 -18.52 2.03 17.39
CA SER A 122 -17.08 2.08 17.70
C SER A 122 -16.22 2.31 16.46
N TYR A 123 -16.70 1.86 15.28
CA TYR A 123 -15.99 1.98 14.02
C TYR A 123 -16.94 2.12 12.82
N SER A 124 -16.75 3.16 12.03
CA SER A 124 -17.53 3.47 10.82
C SER A 124 -16.59 3.77 9.65
N ARG A 125 -16.90 3.15 8.50
CA ARG A 125 -16.14 3.29 7.26
C ARG A 125 -17.06 3.72 6.13
N LEU A 126 -16.62 4.71 5.36
CA LEU A 126 -17.27 5.15 4.13
C LEU A 126 -16.28 5.06 2.98
N THR A 127 -16.66 4.37 1.92
CA THR A 127 -15.90 4.26 0.68
C THR A 127 -16.71 4.83 -0.47
N ILE A 128 -16.10 5.72 -1.25
CA ILE A 128 -16.70 6.33 -2.42
C ILE A 128 -15.81 6.03 -3.63
N GLU A 129 -16.32 5.25 -4.58
CA GLU A 129 -15.62 4.90 -5.81
C GLU A 129 -16.29 5.61 -6.99
N LEU A 130 -15.52 6.40 -7.73
CA LEU A 130 -15.98 7.20 -8.88
C LEU A 130 -15.26 6.76 -10.15
N GLN A 131 -16.00 6.11 -11.06
CA GLN A 131 -15.49 5.63 -12.35
C GLN A 131 -16.26 6.29 -13.51
N PRO A 132 -15.85 7.48 -13.99
CA PRO A 132 -16.53 8.18 -15.07
C PRO A 132 -16.31 7.47 -16.43
N LEU A 133 -17.24 7.63 -17.40
CA LEU A 133 -17.05 7.09 -18.77
C LEU A 133 -15.86 7.73 -19.50
N LYS A 134 -15.62 9.01 -19.21
CA LYS A 134 -14.56 9.86 -19.78
C LYS A 134 -14.15 10.87 -18.73
N ALA A 135 -12.88 11.28 -18.72
CA ALA A 135 -12.36 12.31 -17.83
C ALA A 135 -13.19 13.60 -17.91
N LYS A 136 -14.18 13.73 -17.03
CA LYS A 136 -15.07 14.88 -16.91
C LYS A 136 -15.46 15.07 -15.44
N SER A 137 -15.70 16.34 -15.14
CA SER A 137 -15.71 16.96 -13.82
C SER A 137 -16.37 16.13 -12.71
N ILE A 138 -15.56 15.79 -11.71
CA ILE A 138 -16.01 15.39 -10.39
C ILE A 138 -15.92 16.64 -9.51
N ILE A 139 -17.07 17.09 -9.00
CA ILE A 139 -17.18 18.31 -8.21
C ILE A 139 -17.82 17.96 -6.88
N PHE A 140 -17.11 18.26 -5.81
CA PHE A 140 -17.66 18.31 -4.46
C PHE A 140 -17.84 19.79 -4.09
N ASP A 141 -19.08 20.21 -3.86
CA ASP A 141 -19.35 21.55 -3.35
C ASP A 141 -18.72 21.75 -1.96
N ARG A 142 -18.66 23.01 -1.54
CA ARG A 142 -18.22 23.38 -0.20
C ARG A 142 -19.02 22.63 0.86
N ASN A 143 -18.31 22.07 1.83
CA ASN A 143 -18.85 21.28 2.93
C ASN A 143 -19.71 20.09 2.45
N SER A 144 -19.33 19.41 1.36
CA SER A 144 -20.02 18.18 0.93
C SER A 144 -20.09 17.11 2.04
N PHE A 145 -19.08 17.09 2.92
CA PHE A 145 -18.97 16.20 4.08
C PHE A 145 -19.25 16.91 5.42
N GLU A 146 -19.99 18.02 5.43
CA GLU A 146 -20.27 18.79 6.65
C GLU A 146 -20.74 17.91 7.82
N ASN A 147 -20.14 18.07 9.00
CA ASN A 147 -20.46 17.33 10.23
C ASN A 147 -20.31 15.81 10.15
N LEU A 148 -19.64 15.27 9.13
CA LEU A 148 -19.36 13.84 9.03
C LEU A 148 -18.34 13.44 10.11
N GLN A 149 -18.71 12.45 10.93
CA GLN A 149 -17.88 11.88 11.99
C GLN A 149 -17.68 10.39 11.74
N ILE A 150 -16.50 10.01 11.24
CA ILE A 150 -16.20 8.61 10.86
C ILE A 150 -14.75 8.23 11.14
N ASN A 151 -14.50 6.92 11.24
CA ASN A 151 -13.16 6.40 11.46
C ASN A 151 -12.37 6.39 10.16
N GLU A 152 -12.96 5.95 9.06
CA GLU A 152 -12.28 5.87 7.77
C GLU A 152 -13.15 6.39 6.62
N LEU A 153 -12.59 7.31 5.84
CA LEU A 153 -13.12 7.75 4.55
C LEU A 153 -12.13 7.39 3.45
N SER A 154 -12.56 6.61 2.47
CA SER A 154 -11.78 6.32 1.27
C SER A 154 -12.47 6.88 0.03
N ILE A 155 -11.76 7.66 -0.78
CA ILE A 155 -12.27 8.25 -2.02
C ILE A 155 -11.37 7.83 -3.18
N TYR A 156 -11.94 7.14 -4.17
CA TYR A 156 -11.27 6.73 -5.40
C TYR A 156 -11.82 7.57 -6.55
N ALA A 157 -11.01 8.49 -7.07
CA ALA A 157 -11.42 9.45 -8.10
C ALA A 157 -10.20 10.00 -8.85
N ASP A 158 -10.38 10.51 -10.06
CA ASP A 158 -9.27 11.16 -10.81
C ASP A 158 -9.00 12.61 -10.34
N SER A 159 -10.01 13.29 -9.80
CA SER A 159 -9.92 14.66 -9.27
C SER A 159 -11.09 14.95 -8.33
N LEU A 160 -10.93 15.90 -7.41
CA LEU A 160 -12.02 16.35 -6.52
C LEU A 160 -12.65 17.70 -6.93
N GLY A 161 -12.09 18.39 -7.93
CA GLY A 161 -12.60 19.64 -8.52
C GLY A 161 -12.56 20.88 -7.61
N SER A 162 -12.71 20.72 -6.30
CA SER A 162 -12.73 21.78 -5.30
C SER A 162 -11.55 21.68 -4.33
N PRO A 163 -11.15 22.79 -3.67
CA PRO A 163 -10.09 22.77 -2.68
C PRO A 163 -10.42 21.88 -1.48
N PHE A 164 -9.39 21.22 -0.94
CA PHE A 164 -9.48 20.36 0.23
C PHE A 164 -10.20 21.02 1.42
N GLU A 165 -9.82 22.26 1.74
CA GLU A 165 -10.40 23.03 2.85
C GLU A 165 -11.89 23.30 2.65
N SER A 166 -12.33 23.36 1.40
CA SER A 166 -13.73 23.57 1.04
C SER A 166 -14.53 22.28 1.24
N ILE A 167 -14.00 21.16 0.74
CA ILE A 167 -14.70 19.86 0.75
C ILE A 167 -14.87 19.33 2.19
N PHE A 168 -13.79 19.36 2.98
CA PHE A 168 -13.71 18.70 4.27
C PHE A 168 -13.86 19.64 5.48
N ASN A 169 -14.38 20.86 5.30
CA ASN A 169 -14.62 21.73 6.45
C ASN A 169 -15.68 21.16 7.39
N HIS A 170 -15.55 21.42 8.69
CA HIS A 170 -16.44 20.92 9.74
C HIS A 170 -16.58 19.39 9.77
N THR A 171 -15.55 18.66 9.37
CA THR A 171 -15.50 17.18 9.46
C THR A 171 -14.74 16.73 10.70
N ASN A 172 -14.95 15.47 11.12
CA ASN A 172 -14.10 14.77 12.08
C ASN A 172 -13.80 13.36 11.56
N ILE A 173 -12.68 13.19 10.87
CA ILE A 173 -12.30 11.95 10.19
C ILE A 173 -10.99 11.45 10.80
N THR A 174 -10.97 10.19 11.24
CA THR A 174 -9.73 9.63 11.81
C THR A 174 -8.71 9.32 10.71
N HIS A 175 -9.14 8.65 9.64
CA HIS A 175 -8.31 8.27 8.50
C HIS A 175 -9.01 8.67 7.19
N LEU A 176 -8.36 9.51 6.40
CA LEU A 176 -8.79 9.90 5.07
C LEU A 176 -7.81 9.33 4.05
N ASN A 177 -8.29 8.46 3.16
CA ASN A 177 -7.55 7.94 2.03
C ASN A 177 -8.12 8.53 0.73
N ILE A 178 -7.25 9.11 -0.10
CA ILE A 178 -7.63 9.63 -1.41
C ILE A 178 -6.73 8.96 -2.43
N GLU A 179 -7.33 8.25 -3.37
CA GLU A 179 -6.61 7.47 -4.38
C GLU A 179 -6.94 7.96 -5.79
N GLY A 180 -5.90 8.14 -6.60
CA GLY A 180 -5.97 8.62 -7.98
C GLY A 180 -6.13 10.13 -8.12
N ALA A 181 -6.65 10.82 -7.09
CA ALA A 181 -7.17 12.16 -7.28
C ALA A 181 -6.11 13.27 -7.25
N VAL A 182 -6.25 14.25 -8.14
CA VAL A 182 -5.64 15.57 -7.95
C VAL A 182 -6.49 16.38 -6.96
N VAL A 183 -5.87 16.77 -5.85
CA VAL A 183 -6.49 17.54 -4.77
C VAL A 183 -5.86 18.93 -4.72
N THR A 184 -6.67 19.97 -4.87
CA THR A 184 -6.21 21.35 -4.81
C THR A 184 -6.23 21.87 -3.37
N HIS A 185 -5.36 22.84 -3.07
CA HIS A 185 -5.25 23.51 -1.79
C HIS A 185 -5.51 25.01 -1.96
N ASP A 186 -6.30 25.60 -1.07
CA ASP A 186 -6.52 27.06 -1.04
C ASP A 186 -6.06 27.64 0.30
N SER A 187 -4.92 28.31 0.28
CA SER A 187 -4.31 28.91 1.47
C SER A 187 -5.19 30.00 2.11
N THR A 188 -6.11 30.63 1.36
CA THR A 188 -7.03 31.63 1.90
C THR A 188 -8.10 31.01 2.80
N LEU A 189 -8.44 29.73 2.56
CA LEU A 189 -9.42 28.98 3.33
C LEU A 189 -8.81 28.34 4.58
N LEU A 190 -7.49 28.20 4.65
CA LEU A 190 -6.78 27.59 5.78
C LEU A 190 -7.13 28.24 7.11
N SER A 191 -7.23 29.57 7.15
CA SER A 191 -7.62 30.34 8.35
C SER A 191 -9.06 30.08 8.83
N LYS A 192 -9.91 29.54 7.95
CA LYS A 192 -11.34 29.24 8.19
C LYS A 192 -11.61 27.73 8.24
N TYR A 193 -10.56 26.92 8.12
CA TYR A 193 -10.69 25.47 8.15
C TYR A 193 -10.85 25.01 9.61
N THR A 194 -11.93 24.27 9.86
CA THR A 194 -12.28 23.74 11.18
C THR A 194 -12.44 22.21 11.17
N GLY A 195 -12.14 21.57 10.04
CA GLY A 195 -12.14 20.12 9.94
C GLY A 195 -11.02 19.51 10.79
N HIS A 196 -11.28 18.32 11.33
CA HIS A 196 -10.34 17.56 12.14
C HIS A 196 -10.04 16.25 11.42
N ILE A 197 -8.89 16.19 10.74
CA ILE A 197 -8.44 14.98 10.04
C ILE A 197 -7.14 14.53 10.69
N ARG A 198 -7.16 13.37 11.35
CA ARG A 198 -6.01 12.84 12.08
C ARG A 198 -4.94 12.28 11.14
N SER A 199 -5.36 11.56 10.11
CA SER A 199 -4.43 10.98 9.14
C SER A 199 -4.96 11.12 7.73
N LEU A 200 -4.11 11.63 6.85
CA LEU A 200 -4.35 11.71 5.41
C LEU A 200 -3.33 10.83 4.69
N LYS A 201 -3.82 9.94 3.84
CA LYS A 201 -3.03 9.22 2.86
C LYS A 201 -3.50 9.64 1.46
N ILE A 202 -2.57 10.06 0.61
CA ILE A 202 -2.86 10.29 -0.81
C ILE A 202 -2.02 9.33 -1.64
N THR A 203 -2.69 8.50 -2.44
CA THR A 203 -2.07 7.56 -3.37
C THR A 203 -2.26 8.06 -4.79
N ARG A 204 -1.18 8.21 -5.56
CA ARG A 204 -1.28 8.65 -6.96
C ARG A 204 -0.13 8.14 -7.82
N MET A 205 -0.43 7.86 -9.07
CA MET A 205 0.59 7.78 -10.12
C MET A 205 1.05 9.19 -10.48
N ILE A 206 2.36 9.43 -10.44
CA ILE A 206 2.91 10.78 -10.66
C ILE A 206 4.30 10.72 -11.27
N ASP A 207 4.63 11.66 -12.15
CA ASP A 207 5.97 11.77 -12.76
C ASP A 207 6.98 12.44 -11.82
N THR A 208 6.58 13.57 -11.21
CA THR A 208 7.41 14.33 -10.26
C THR A 208 6.71 14.47 -8.91
N LEU A 209 7.37 13.99 -7.86
CA LEU A 209 6.93 14.13 -6.48
C LEU A 209 7.47 15.43 -5.87
N ASN A 210 6.60 16.43 -5.67
CA ASN A 210 6.92 17.74 -5.11
C ASN A 210 5.71 18.38 -4.38
N SER A 211 5.90 19.56 -3.78
CA SER A 211 4.87 20.29 -3.03
C SER A 211 3.72 20.85 -3.87
N ASP A 212 3.92 21.03 -5.17
CA ASP A 212 2.87 21.54 -6.06
C ASP A 212 1.84 20.46 -6.34
N GLU A 213 2.31 19.22 -6.49
CA GLU A 213 1.48 18.03 -6.71
C GLU A 213 0.84 17.51 -5.42
N PHE A 214 1.48 17.76 -4.28
CA PHE A 214 1.05 17.32 -2.94
C PHE A 214 1.16 18.47 -1.93
N PRO A 215 0.22 19.44 -1.95
CA PRO A 215 0.28 20.64 -1.11
C PRO A 215 0.15 20.33 0.40
N PRO A 216 0.48 21.29 1.29
CA PRO A 216 0.50 21.06 2.73
C PRO A 216 -0.91 21.16 3.30
N PHE A 217 -1.63 20.03 3.35
CA PHE A 217 -2.99 19.99 3.89
C PHE A 217 -3.03 20.17 5.43
N PRO A 218 -4.08 20.81 5.97
CA PRO A 218 -4.29 21.01 7.41
C PRO A 218 -4.72 19.72 8.13
N VAL A 219 -3.81 18.76 8.24
CA VAL A 219 -4.02 17.44 8.87
C VAL A 219 -2.94 17.18 9.93
N GLN A 220 -3.22 16.28 10.87
CA GLN A 220 -2.24 15.95 11.92
C GLN A 220 -1.08 15.10 11.38
N THR A 221 -1.38 14.10 10.56
CA THR A 221 -0.38 13.25 9.90
C THR A 221 -0.71 13.13 8.42
N TYR A 222 0.32 13.19 7.59
CA TYR A 222 0.22 13.11 6.14
C TYR A 222 1.20 12.05 5.62
N THR A 223 0.69 11.14 4.79
CA THR A 223 1.46 10.13 4.06
C THR A 223 1.21 10.28 2.57
N ILE A 224 2.28 10.32 1.78
CA ILE A 224 2.21 10.34 0.33
C ILE A 224 2.61 8.97 -0.19
N GLU A 225 1.81 8.41 -1.09
CA GLU A 225 2.13 7.19 -1.83
C GLU A 225 2.21 7.49 -3.33
N ALA A 226 3.44 7.51 -3.83
CA ALA A 226 3.76 7.88 -5.20
C ALA A 226 4.10 6.62 -6.01
N HIS A 227 3.28 6.34 -7.01
CA HIS A 227 3.48 5.24 -7.97
C HIS A 227 4.18 5.76 -9.23
N LYS A 228 5.12 4.98 -9.77
CA LYS A 228 5.79 5.24 -11.07
C LYS A 228 6.50 6.59 -11.15
N MET A 229 7.00 7.10 -10.02
CA MET A 229 7.72 8.38 -9.99
C MET A 229 9.05 8.33 -10.75
N ARG A 230 9.39 9.44 -11.42
CA ARG A 230 10.68 9.65 -12.10
C ARG A 230 11.57 10.65 -11.39
N LYS A 231 10.98 11.61 -10.69
CA LYS A 231 11.70 12.67 -10.00
C LYS A 231 11.11 12.91 -8.61
N LEU A 232 11.99 13.11 -7.64
CA LEU A 232 11.64 13.57 -6.30
C LEU A 232 12.32 14.92 -6.05
N ASP A 233 11.54 15.92 -5.66
CA ASP A 233 12.02 17.20 -5.14
C ASP A 233 11.69 17.30 -3.64
N ALA A 234 12.49 16.63 -2.82
CA ALA A 234 12.26 16.57 -1.38
C ALA A 234 12.35 17.95 -0.69
N LEU A 235 13.15 18.88 -1.23
CA LEU A 235 13.34 20.21 -0.65
C LEU A 235 12.06 21.05 -0.70
N SER A 236 11.20 20.79 -1.68
CA SER A 236 9.87 21.42 -1.76
C SER A 236 8.99 21.11 -0.53
N PHE A 237 9.25 20.01 0.18
CA PHE A 237 8.51 19.60 1.38
C PHE A 237 9.13 20.10 2.70
N ILE A 238 10.16 20.95 2.70
CA ILE A 238 10.92 21.31 3.92
C ILE A 238 10.05 21.88 5.05
N ASN A 239 8.94 22.54 4.70
CA ASN A 239 8.01 23.13 5.67
C ASN A 239 6.88 22.18 6.12
N TYR A 240 6.89 20.92 5.69
CA TYR A 240 5.82 19.96 5.96
C TYR A 240 6.05 19.30 7.31
N THR A 241 5.54 19.92 8.37
CA THR A 241 5.64 19.37 9.73
C THR A 241 4.73 18.16 9.94
N GLN A 242 3.71 18.00 9.09
CA GLN A 242 2.75 16.90 9.12
C GLN A 242 3.15 15.70 8.26
N LEU A 243 4.13 15.84 7.34
CA LEU A 243 4.57 14.75 6.48
C LEU A 243 5.37 13.73 7.30
N THR A 244 4.75 12.59 7.57
CA THR A 244 5.28 11.56 8.48
C THR A 244 5.62 10.25 7.75
N GLY A 245 4.98 10.00 6.61
CA GLY A 245 5.19 8.82 5.79
C GLY A 245 5.43 9.16 4.32
N LEU A 246 6.32 8.42 3.66
CA LEU A 246 6.53 8.48 2.23
C LEU A 246 6.64 7.07 1.66
N ASN A 247 5.73 6.70 0.76
CA ASN A 247 5.72 5.43 0.06
C ASN A 247 6.07 5.66 -1.41
N ILE A 248 7.13 5.01 -1.89
CA ILE A 248 7.61 5.09 -3.26
C ILE A 248 7.42 3.71 -3.88
N ILE A 249 6.47 3.59 -4.80
CA ILE A 249 6.05 2.31 -5.37
C ILE A 249 6.41 2.25 -6.85
N GLN A 250 7.18 1.23 -7.21
CA GLN A 250 7.66 0.95 -8.57
C GLN A 250 8.14 2.19 -9.32
N PRO A 251 9.12 2.95 -8.78
CA PRO A 251 9.62 4.14 -9.46
C PRO A 251 10.21 3.76 -10.83
N ASP A 252 10.02 4.64 -11.82
CA ASP A 252 10.59 4.52 -13.17
C ASP A 252 12.11 4.81 -13.19
N VAL A 253 12.71 5.05 -12.02
CA VAL A 253 14.12 5.37 -11.82
C VAL A 253 14.70 4.52 -10.68
N SER A 254 15.98 4.18 -10.79
CA SER A 254 16.69 3.54 -9.68
C SER A 254 16.83 4.51 -8.50
N ILE A 255 16.64 3.99 -7.29
CA ILE A 255 16.73 4.77 -6.05
C ILE A 255 18.20 4.91 -5.67
N THR A 256 18.75 6.12 -5.86
CA THR A 256 20.13 6.48 -5.54
C THR A 256 20.18 7.64 -4.53
N SER A 257 21.35 7.94 -3.96
CA SER A 257 21.53 9.11 -3.08
C SER A 257 21.08 10.41 -3.73
N LYS A 258 21.24 10.57 -5.05
CA LYS A 258 20.77 11.76 -5.77
C LYS A 258 19.24 11.88 -5.77
N VAL A 259 18.51 10.77 -5.88
CA VAL A 259 17.03 10.77 -5.93
C VAL A 259 16.43 11.11 -4.57
N LEU A 260 17.01 10.56 -3.49
CA LEU A 260 16.53 10.79 -2.12
C LEU A 260 17.13 12.03 -1.45
N ASN A 261 17.92 12.82 -2.19
CA ASN A 261 18.55 14.03 -1.69
C ASN A 261 17.51 15.04 -1.18
N GLY A 262 17.74 15.59 0.00
CA GLY A 262 16.86 16.56 0.65
C GLY A 262 15.90 15.95 1.66
N LEU A 263 15.69 14.63 1.67
CA LEU A 263 14.85 13.95 2.66
C LEU A 263 15.40 14.12 4.09
N GLU A 264 16.70 14.40 4.26
CA GLU A 264 17.32 14.66 5.56
C GLU A 264 16.78 15.93 6.23
N ASN A 265 16.19 16.84 5.45
CA ASN A 265 15.59 18.08 5.95
C ASN A 265 14.14 17.88 6.41
N LEU A 266 13.54 16.71 6.13
CA LEU A 266 12.18 16.39 6.54
C LEU A 266 12.16 15.85 7.96
N SER A 267 12.28 16.76 8.92
CA SER A 267 12.42 16.45 10.34
C SER A 267 11.24 15.67 10.95
N SER A 268 10.05 15.71 10.31
CA SER A 268 8.87 14.96 10.71
C SER A 268 8.72 13.60 10.03
N LEU A 269 9.52 13.30 9.01
CA LEU A 269 9.44 12.01 8.33
C LEU A 269 9.88 10.90 9.29
N ARG A 270 9.04 9.88 9.47
CA ARG A 270 9.26 8.75 10.40
C ARG A 270 9.23 7.41 9.69
N SER A 271 8.43 7.30 8.63
CA SER A 271 8.27 6.06 7.88
C SER A 271 8.61 6.27 6.41
N ILE A 272 9.33 5.33 5.82
CA ILE A 272 9.49 5.24 4.38
C ILE A 272 9.17 3.82 3.92
N SER A 273 8.41 3.70 2.84
CA SER A 273 8.21 2.45 2.11
C SER A 273 8.82 2.60 0.73
N ILE A 274 9.66 1.65 0.31
CA ILE A 274 10.28 1.66 -1.00
C ILE A 274 10.08 0.30 -1.64
N ASP A 275 9.32 0.28 -2.71
CA ASP A 275 9.14 -0.87 -3.57
C ASP A 275 9.80 -0.58 -4.92
N ALA A 276 11.09 -0.86 -5.03
CA ALA A 276 11.90 -0.52 -6.18
C ALA A 276 12.91 -1.63 -6.49
N GLU A 277 13.22 -1.84 -7.76
CA GLU A 277 14.17 -2.89 -8.19
C GLU A 277 15.57 -2.72 -7.58
N ARG A 278 16.03 -1.48 -7.51
CA ARG A 278 17.41 -1.14 -7.11
C ARG A 278 17.46 0.05 -6.17
N ILE A 279 18.01 -0.18 -4.98
CA ILE A 279 18.39 0.83 -3.98
C ILE A 279 19.93 0.79 -3.87
N ALA A 280 20.60 1.85 -4.31
CA ALA A 280 22.06 1.85 -4.48
C ALA A 280 22.72 3.19 -4.09
N ASP A 281 24.05 3.21 -4.13
CA ASP A 281 24.89 4.41 -3.95
C ASP A 281 24.64 5.14 -2.63
N GLY A 282 24.39 4.39 -1.56
CA GLY A 282 24.06 4.94 -0.24
C GLY A 282 22.78 5.77 -0.25
N ALA A 283 21.79 5.43 -1.07
CA ALA A 283 20.50 6.12 -1.17
C ALA A 283 19.90 6.50 0.18
N LEU A 284 19.93 5.57 1.14
CA LEU A 284 19.28 5.75 2.43
C LEU A 284 20.05 6.65 3.42
N LYS A 285 21.23 7.17 3.06
CA LYS A 285 22.00 8.11 3.90
C LYS A 285 21.22 9.39 4.22
N HIS A 286 20.33 9.80 3.32
CA HIS A 286 19.47 10.98 3.47
C HIS A 286 18.25 10.73 4.38
N VAL A 287 18.00 9.50 4.82
CA VAL A 287 16.86 9.14 5.67
C VAL A 287 17.28 8.47 6.97
N LYS A 288 18.47 8.79 7.49
CA LYS A 288 19.05 8.17 8.70
C LYS A 288 18.18 8.28 9.97
N HIS A 289 17.25 9.24 10.01
CA HIS A 289 16.37 9.54 11.15
C HIS A 289 15.02 8.81 11.13
N ILE A 290 14.71 8.06 10.06
CA ILE A 290 13.47 7.28 10.00
C ILE A 290 13.47 6.18 11.07
N GLN A 291 12.27 5.84 11.53
CA GLN A 291 12.03 4.80 12.51
C GLN A 291 11.54 3.52 11.83
N THR A 292 10.80 3.65 10.73
CA THR A 292 10.22 2.53 10.00
C THR A 292 10.69 2.53 8.55
N LEU A 293 11.19 1.38 8.10
CA LEU A 293 11.50 1.10 6.70
C LEU A 293 10.69 -0.13 6.26
N ILE A 294 9.97 0.00 5.15
CA ILE A 294 9.28 -1.10 4.49
C ILE A 294 9.94 -1.29 3.12
N LEU A 295 10.35 -2.52 2.81
CA LEU A 295 10.90 -2.89 1.51
C LEU A 295 9.89 -3.76 0.76
N GLY A 296 9.58 -3.35 -0.47
CA GLY A 296 8.59 -4.02 -1.31
C GLY A 296 9.12 -5.23 -2.07
N SER A 297 8.21 -5.88 -2.79
CA SER A 297 8.46 -7.15 -3.51
C SER A 297 9.34 -7.02 -4.73
N TYR A 298 9.47 -5.82 -5.32
CA TYR A 298 10.28 -5.62 -6.52
C TYR A 298 11.77 -5.55 -6.22
N LEU A 299 12.19 -5.51 -4.95
CA LEU A 299 13.58 -5.36 -4.57
C LEU A 299 14.45 -6.51 -5.11
N ARG A 300 15.51 -6.16 -5.85
CA ARG A 300 16.54 -7.10 -6.34
C ARG A 300 17.93 -6.74 -5.83
N LEU A 301 18.22 -5.45 -5.70
CA LEU A 301 19.50 -4.94 -5.22
C LEU A 301 19.29 -3.90 -4.11
N LEU A 302 19.93 -4.13 -2.96
CA LEU A 302 20.09 -3.18 -1.87
C LEU A 302 21.56 -3.17 -1.46
N ASP A 303 22.23 -2.03 -1.64
CA ASP A 303 23.62 -1.89 -1.24
C ASP A 303 23.78 -1.84 0.28
N SER A 304 24.86 -2.45 0.77
CA SER A 304 25.15 -2.52 2.20
C SER A 304 25.36 -1.14 2.81
N GLU A 305 25.88 -0.18 2.04
CA GLU A 305 26.10 1.19 2.51
C GLU A 305 24.76 1.90 2.81
N SER A 306 23.73 1.73 1.98
CA SER A 306 22.40 2.28 2.24
C SER A 306 21.81 1.77 3.54
N ILE A 307 21.67 0.45 3.70
CA ILE A 307 20.99 -0.09 4.89
C ILE A 307 21.75 0.23 6.19
N ASN A 308 23.09 0.19 6.16
CA ASN A 308 23.92 0.48 7.33
C ASN A 308 23.88 1.96 7.76
N SER A 309 23.46 2.88 6.88
CA SER A 309 23.32 4.30 7.22
C SER A 309 22.11 4.61 8.11
N LEU A 310 21.19 3.67 8.29
CA LEU A 310 19.96 3.83 9.08
C LEU A 310 20.23 3.66 10.58
N SER A 311 20.75 4.70 11.21
CA SER A 311 21.11 4.68 12.63
C SER A 311 19.89 4.62 13.56
N SER A 312 18.77 5.23 13.18
CA SER A 312 17.58 5.40 14.04
C SER A 312 16.47 4.40 13.76
N LEU A 313 16.71 3.41 12.89
CA LEU A 313 15.70 2.43 12.50
C LEU A 313 15.29 1.57 13.69
N GLN A 314 13.98 1.52 13.95
CA GLN A 314 13.35 0.74 15.01
C GLN A 314 12.55 -0.43 14.45
N GLN A 315 12.01 -0.27 13.24
CA GLN A 315 11.20 -1.26 12.55
C GLN A 315 11.67 -1.43 11.10
N LEU A 316 11.92 -2.69 10.73
CA LEU A 316 12.21 -3.10 9.37
C LEU A 316 11.17 -4.14 8.92
N ASP A 317 10.41 -3.83 7.89
CA ASP A 317 9.45 -4.75 7.29
C ASP A 317 9.96 -5.22 5.93
N VAL A 318 10.23 -6.51 5.82
CA VAL A 318 10.66 -7.19 4.60
C VAL A 318 9.74 -8.35 4.25
N ARG A 319 8.51 -8.37 4.79
CA ARG A 319 7.51 -9.42 4.52
C ARG A 319 7.23 -9.64 3.05
N TYR A 320 7.31 -8.57 2.25
CA TYR A 320 7.02 -8.59 0.83
C TYR A 320 8.24 -8.92 -0.03
N VAL A 321 9.46 -8.91 0.53
CA VAL A 321 10.69 -9.12 -0.23
C VAL A 321 10.83 -10.59 -0.63
N GLN A 322 11.01 -10.84 -1.93
CA GLN A 322 11.30 -12.17 -2.46
C GLN A 322 12.80 -12.48 -2.32
N PHE A 323 13.18 -13.19 -1.25
CA PHE A 323 14.60 -13.48 -0.98
C PHE A 323 15.30 -14.28 -2.09
N SER A 324 14.57 -15.15 -2.79
CA SER A 324 15.11 -15.94 -3.91
C SER A 324 15.47 -15.11 -5.14
N THR A 325 14.91 -13.90 -5.29
CA THR A 325 15.23 -12.98 -6.40
C THR A 325 16.30 -11.93 -6.02
N LEU A 326 16.68 -11.86 -4.75
CA LEU A 326 17.72 -10.92 -4.31
C LEU A 326 19.09 -11.35 -4.83
N GLN A 327 19.93 -10.37 -5.17
CA GLN A 327 21.34 -10.64 -5.40
C GLN A 327 22.01 -11.19 -4.14
N ALA A 328 22.94 -12.14 -4.28
CA ALA A 328 23.57 -12.82 -3.15
C ALA A 328 24.28 -11.87 -2.16
N ASN A 329 24.85 -10.76 -2.67
CA ASN A 329 25.43 -9.70 -1.83
C ASN A 329 24.36 -8.93 -1.05
N THR A 330 23.19 -8.72 -1.65
CA THR A 330 22.06 -7.98 -1.08
C THR A 330 21.42 -8.78 0.04
N SER A 331 21.07 -10.04 -0.21
CA SER A 331 20.50 -10.91 0.82
C SER A 331 21.47 -11.07 2.00
N CYS A 332 22.77 -11.23 1.72
CA CYS A 332 23.77 -11.30 2.78
C CYS A 332 23.92 -10.01 3.58
N ALA A 333 23.94 -8.85 2.91
CA ALA A 333 24.01 -7.55 3.57
C ALA A 333 22.79 -7.30 4.47
N LEU A 334 21.59 -7.69 4.02
CA LEU A 334 20.36 -7.60 4.79
C LEU A 334 20.41 -8.50 6.02
N ALA A 335 20.90 -9.74 5.87
CA ALA A 335 21.06 -10.68 6.97
C ALA A 335 22.04 -10.20 8.04
N ASP A 336 23.21 -9.69 7.62
CA ASP A 336 24.21 -9.11 8.52
C ASP A 336 23.68 -7.86 9.24
N PHE A 337 22.97 -6.97 8.52
CA PHE A 337 22.32 -5.81 9.13
C PHE A 337 21.31 -6.22 10.20
N ILE A 338 20.39 -7.13 9.88
CA ILE A 338 19.36 -7.61 10.81
C ILE A 338 20.00 -8.25 12.04
N ASN A 339 20.98 -9.14 11.86
CA ASN A 339 21.67 -9.79 12.97
C ASN A 339 22.32 -8.78 13.94
N ARG A 340 23.01 -7.76 13.40
CA ARG A 340 23.66 -6.73 14.23
C ARG A 340 22.67 -5.81 14.93
N LYS A 341 21.59 -5.39 14.24
CA LYS A 341 20.62 -4.41 14.76
C LYS A 341 19.57 -5.01 15.67
N ARG A 342 19.27 -6.30 15.55
CA ARG A 342 18.33 -6.98 16.45
C ARG A 342 18.76 -6.89 17.91
N MET A 343 20.05 -7.04 18.19
CA MET A 343 20.62 -6.88 19.54
C MET A 343 20.45 -5.46 20.09
N LEU A 344 20.11 -4.49 19.24
CA LEU A 344 19.85 -3.09 19.58
C LEU A 344 18.35 -2.74 19.59
N GLY A 345 17.46 -3.75 19.62
CA GLY A 345 16.01 -3.55 19.72
C GLY A 345 15.29 -3.32 18.39
N LEU A 346 15.93 -3.62 17.24
CA LEU A 346 15.25 -3.60 15.94
C LEU A 346 14.15 -4.67 15.90
N THR A 347 12.92 -4.24 15.62
CA THR A 347 11.80 -5.14 15.30
C THR A 347 11.81 -5.44 13.81
N VAL A 348 11.82 -6.72 13.45
CA VAL A 348 11.87 -7.16 12.05
C VAL A 348 10.66 -8.00 11.72
N TYR A 349 9.99 -7.69 10.61
CA TYR A 349 8.91 -8.50 10.05
C TYR A 349 9.42 -9.22 8.81
N LEU A 350 9.39 -10.55 8.85
CA LEU A 350 9.89 -11.44 7.79
C LEU A 350 8.75 -12.16 7.08
N PRO A 351 8.94 -12.60 5.82
CA PRO A 351 8.00 -13.46 5.13
C PRO A 351 7.71 -14.72 5.95
N HIS A 352 6.43 -15.08 6.08
CA HIS A 352 6.02 -16.26 6.85
C HIS A 352 6.39 -17.57 6.14
N GLU A 353 6.45 -17.56 4.81
CA GLU A 353 6.69 -18.75 4.00
C GLU A 353 8.04 -18.68 3.31
N ASN A 354 8.73 -19.82 3.25
CA ASN A 354 10.01 -19.98 2.55
C ASN A 354 9.93 -21.19 1.62
N HIS A 355 9.15 -21.07 0.55
CA HIS A 355 8.90 -22.17 -0.40
C HIS A 355 10.17 -22.63 -1.11
N ASP A 356 11.10 -21.71 -1.38
CA ASP A 356 12.36 -22.00 -2.08
C ASP A 356 13.45 -22.55 -1.15
N CYS A 357 13.18 -22.61 0.16
CA CYS A 357 14.18 -22.90 1.19
C CYS A 357 15.45 -22.05 1.03
N ASP A 358 15.28 -20.75 0.79
CA ASP A 358 16.39 -19.80 0.74
C ASP A 358 17.14 -19.82 2.08
N CYS A 359 18.46 -20.01 2.01
CA CYS A 359 19.30 -20.18 3.19
C CYS A 359 19.39 -18.93 4.05
N VAL A 360 19.29 -17.73 3.44
CA VAL A 360 19.32 -16.47 4.16
C VAL A 360 18.00 -16.28 4.90
N LEU A 361 16.86 -16.49 4.24
CA LEU A 361 15.55 -16.42 4.88
C LEU A 361 15.40 -17.49 5.98
N ALA A 362 15.90 -18.71 5.75
CA ALA A 362 15.94 -19.75 6.77
C ALA A 362 16.77 -19.29 7.99
N PHE A 363 17.96 -18.74 7.77
CA PHE A 363 18.77 -18.16 8.84
C PHE A 363 18.00 -17.07 9.62
N LEU A 364 17.35 -16.13 8.91
CA LEU A 364 16.60 -15.04 9.52
C LEU A 364 15.38 -15.54 10.33
N ASN A 365 14.61 -16.48 9.80
CA ASN A 365 13.46 -17.07 10.49
C ASN A 365 13.90 -17.83 11.76
N ASN A 366 15.05 -18.50 11.75
CA ASN A 366 15.59 -19.15 12.95
C ASN A 366 16.17 -18.19 13.98
N MET A 367 16.49 -16.96 13.55
CA MET A 367 16.81 -15.93 14.51
C MET A 367 15.53 -15.49 15.21
N ILE A 368 14.45 -15.20 14.48
CA ILE A 368 13.23 -14.63 15.05
C ILE A 368 12.39 -15.66 15.81
N ASP A 369 12.22 -16.85 15.26
CA ASP A 369 11.39 -17.93 15.82
C ASP A 369 12.25 -19.03 16.47
N ASP A 370 11.64 -19.86 17.32
CA ASP A 370 12.26 -21.00 18.01
C ASP A 370 12.70 -22.16 17.08
N GLY A 371 12.77 -21.94 15.76
CA GLY A 371 13.36 -22.86 14.80
C GLY A 371 12.43 -23.88 14.14
N GLU A 372 11.11 -23.77 14.29
CA GLU A 372 10.15 -24.69 13.64
C GLU A 372 10.27 -24.68 12.10
N GLN A 373 10.56 -23.53 11.50
CA GLN A 373 10.74 -23.41 10.05
C GLN A 373 11.92 -24.21 9.51
N LEU A 374 12.95 -24.44 10.35
CA LEU A 374 14.10 -25.24 9.96
C LEU A 374 13.69 -26.67 9.61
N ILE A 375 12.68 -27.21 10.30
CA ILE A 375 12.20 -28.59 10.11
C ILE A 375 11.60 -28.78 8.72
N LYS A 376 10.96 -27.75 8.16
CA LYS A 376 10.37 -27.82 6.81
C LYS A 376 11.43 -27.89 5.71
N CYS A 377 12.57 -27.22 5.88
CA CYS A 377 13.67 -27.23 4.90
C CYS A 377 14.77 -28.29 5.17
N GLN A 378 14.67 -29.00 6.30
CA GLN A 378 15.73 -29.87 6.84
C GLN A 378 15.96 -31.19 6.07
N SER A 379 15.04 -31.67 5.23
CA SER A 379 15.17 -33.01 4.65
C SER A 379 16.14 -33.11 3.45
N ILE A 380 16.43 -32.00 2.76
CA ILE A 380 17.29 -32.00 1.54
C ILE A 380 18.26 -30.80 1.49
N ASN A 381 17.99 -29.67 2.16
CA ASN A 381 18.67 -28.40 1.87
C ASN A 381 19.68 -27.91 2.92
N ASN A 382 19.79 -28.53 4.09
CA ASN A 382 20.76 -28.09 5.11
C ASN A 382 22.21 -28.12 4.61
N ASP A 383 22.58 -29.12 3.81
CA ASP A 383 23.92 -29.22 3.24
C ASP A 383 24.20 -28.10 2.23
N ARG A 384 23.18 -27.56 1.56
CA ARG A 384 23.34 -26.41 0.64
C ARG A 384 23.67 -25.13 1.40
N CYS A 385 23.07 -24.93 2.58
CA CYS A 385 23.28 -23.72 3.38
C CYS A 385 24.66 -23.66 4.05
N LEU A 386 25.32 -24.80 4.25
CA LEU A 386 26.72 -24.85 4.73
C LEU A 386 27.70 -24.16 3.76
N PHE A 387 27.37 -24.17 2.47
CA PHE A 387 28.16 -23.54 1.40
C PHE A 387 27.55 -22.21 0.94
N SER A 388 26.70 -21.60 1.75
CA SER A 388 26.17 -20.27 1.45
C SER A 388 27.32 -19.29 1.23
N SER A 389 27.24 -18.47 0.17
CA SER A 389 28.20 -17.39 -0.08
C SER A 389 28.16 -16.31 1.00
N CYS A 390 27.14 -16.32 1.86
CA CYS A 390 27.03 -15.41 2.98
C CYS A 390 27.72 -16.00 4.21
N SER A 391 28.85 -15.41 4.63
CA SER A 391 29.70 -15.92 5.71
C SER A 391 28.92 -16.15 7.00
N ILE A 392 28.11 -15.17 7.43
CA ILE A 392 27.30 -15.26 8.66
C ILE A 392 26.29 -16.41 8.62
N VAL A 393 25.68 -16.66 7.46
CA VAL A 393 24.74 -17.78 7.27
C VAL A 393 25.50 -19.10 7.32
N SER A 394 26.61 -19.21 6.58
CA SER A 394 27.43 -20.43 6.58
C SER A 394 27.97 -20.77 7.97
N GLU A 395 28.41 -19.78 8.74
CA GLU A 395 28.93 -19.95 10.10
C GLU A 395 27.84 -20.45 11.05
N TYR A 396 26.64 -19.85 10.98
CA TYR A 396 25.47 -20.28 11.75
C TYR A 396 25.15 -21.76 11.51
N PHE A 397 25.04 -22.16 10.24
CA PHE A 397 24.70 -23.55 9.88
C PHE A 397 25.81 -24.53 10.22
N ASN A 398 27.09 -24.14 10.07
CA ASN A 398 28.22 -24.96 10.50
C ASN A 398 28.20 -25.22 12.01
N ARG A 399 27.88 -24.20 12.81
CA ARG A 399 27.72 -24.34 14.27
C ARG A 399 26.56 -25.26 14.61
N LYS A 400 25.39 -25.07 13.99
CA LYS A 400 24.21 -25.93 14.20
C LYS A 400 24.49 -27.39 13.85
N GLN A 401 25.20 -27.65 12.76
CA GLN A 401 25.57 -29.02 12.38
C GLN A 401 26.49 -29.69 13.43
N LYS A 402 27.43 -28.93 14.01
CA LYS A 402 28.29 -29.42 15.10
C LYS A 402 27.48 -29.73 16.36
N GLU A 403 26.50 -28.89 16.70
CA GLU A 403 25.57 -29.11 17.83
C GLU A 403 24.75 -30.39 17.65
N THR A 404 24.19 -30.66 16.47
CA THR A 404 23.43 -31.90 16.22
C THR A 404 24.32 -33.15 16.29
N LYS A 405 25.56 -33.08 15.76
CA LYS A 405 26.51 -34.20 15.79
C LYS A 405 26.97 -34.56 17.21
N SER A 406 27.01 -33.59 18.13
CA SER A 406 27.41 -33.86 19.52
C SER A 406 26.29 -34.54 20.32
N THR A 407 25.02 -34.21 20.07
CA THR A 407 23.87 -34.83 20.78
C THR A 407 23.71 -36.32 20.48
N ILE A 408 24.08 -36.79 19.28
CA ILE A 408 23.91 -38.19 18.86
C ILE A 408 24.92 -39.14 19.56
N LYS A 409 26.02 -38.64 20.13
CA LYS A 409 27.08 -39.48 20.70
C LYS A 409 26.85 -39.96 22.15
N VAL A 410 25.75 -39.60 22.81
CA VAL A 410 25.62 -39.77 24.28
C VAL A 410 24.78 -40.98 24.74
N ASN A 411 24.08 -41.71 23.88
CA ASN A 411 23.27 -42.88 24.30
C ASN A 411 23.72 -44.21 23.68
N THR A 412 24.99 -44.55 23.84
CA THR A 412 25.38 -45.98 23.88
C THR A 412 25.55 -46.35 25.35
N PRO A 413 24.67 -47.15 25.97
CA PRO A 413 24.85 -47.57 27.36
C PRO A 413 26.17 -48.34 27.45
N ALA A 414 27.16 -47.73 28.12
CA ALA A 414 28.37 -48.41 28.50
C ALA A 414 28.00 -49.57 29.43
N ILE A 415 28.23 -50.80 28.96
CA ILE A 415 28.28 -51.98 29.84
C ILE A 415 29.39 -51.71 30.85
N ILE A 416 29.00 -51.48 32.10
CA ILE A 416 29.88 -51.19 33.21
C ILE A 416 30.86 -52.36 33.38
N THR A 417 32.14 -52.11 33.14
CA THR A 417 33.23 -52.95 33.65
C THR A 417 34.10 -52.05 34.53
N PRO A 418 34.31 -52.35 35.82
CA PRO A 418 34.97 -51.43 36.74
C PRO A 418 36.49 -51.56 36.67
N SER A 419 37.22 -50.47 36.46
CA SER A 419 38.65 -50.39 36.81
C SER A 419 39.17 -48.94 36.88
N ILE A 420 39.39 -48.49 38.11
CA ILE A 420 40.60 -47.84 38.65
C ILE A 420 41.32 -46.75 37.80
N LEU A 421 41.22 -45.50 38.30
CA LEU A 421 42.05 -44.29 38.08
C LEU A 421 43.55 -44.50 38.46
N PRO A 422 44.53 -43.58 38.24
CA PRO A 422 44.65 -42.33 37.41
C PRO A 422 46.06 -42.26 36.68
N PRO A 423 46.67 -41.13 36.23
CA PRO A 423 46.29 -39.70 36.28
C PRO A 423 46.56 -38.77 35.05
N LEU A 424 45.81 -37.65 35.05
CA LEU A 424 46.18 -36.23 34.82
C LEU A 424 47.02 -35.83 33.58
N ILE A 425 46.38 -35.16 32.61
CA ILE A 425 47.02 -34.16 31.72
C ILE A 425 46.04 -32.98 31.51
N ASP A 426 46.60 -31.79 31.73
CA ASP A 426 46.02 -30.45 31.66
C ASP A 426 46.04 -29.94 30.21
N PHE A 427 44.89 -29.45 29.70
CA PHE A 427 44.83 -28.69 28.45
C PHE A 427 44.05 -27.40 28.70
N ASN A 428 44.80 -26.31 28.62
CA ASN A 428 44.37 -24.93 28.74
C ASN A 428 43.95 -24.45 27.33
N GLU A 429 42.65 -24.25 27.10
CA GLU A 429 42.10 -23.71 25.85
C GLU A 429 41.35 -22.42 26.19
N GLN A 430 42.02 -21.28 25.95
CA GLN A 430 41.50 -19.93 26.09
C GLN A 430 41.26 -19.35 24.70
N ASP A 431 40.03 -19.46 24.21
CA ASP A 431 39.48 -18.56 23.18
C ASP A 431 38.29 -17.80 23.81
N PRO A 432 38.20 -16.47 23.67
CA PRO A 432 37.16 -15.69 24.33
C PRO A 432 35.80 -15.82 23.60
N PRO A 433 34.68 -15.91 24.33
CA PRO A 433 33.35 -15.89 23.71
C PRO A 433 33.00 -14.49 23.19
N PHE A 434 32.52 -14.42 21.95
CA PHE A 434 32.03 -13.19 21.28
C PHE A 434 30.67 -12.68 21.81
N TYR A 435 30.26 -13.12 23.01
CA TYR A 435 29.07 -12.64 23.70
C TYR A 435 29.50 -12.06 25.05
N PRO A 436 29.24 -10.78 25.36
CA PRO A 436 29.22 -10.37 26.75
C PRO A 436 28.05 -11.09 27.43
N ASP A 437 28.32 -11.77 28.54
CA ASP A 437 27.29 -12.20 29.49
C ASP A 437 26.46 -10.97 29.88
N SER A 438 25.29 -10.82 29.26
CA SER A 438 24.29 -9.85 29.70
C SER A 438 23.68 -10.40 30.99
N LYS A 439 24.07 -9.79 32.11
CA LYS A 439 23.25 -9.84 33.32
C LYS A 439 21.84 -9.40 32.97
N GLU A 440 20.88 -10.14 33.52
CA GLU A 440 19.44 -10.02 33.35
C GLU A 440 18.96 -8.57 33.29
N ASP A 441 18.62 -8.11 32.08
CA ASP A 441 17.53 -7.17 31.86
C ASP A 441 16.69 -7.77 30.72
N GLN A 442 15.52 -8.31 31.09
CA GLN A 442 14.57 -8.91 30.15
C GLN A 442 14.07 -7.85 29.16
N THR A 443 14.70 -7.78 27.98
CA THR A 443 14.08 -7.16 26.81
C THR A 443 13.06 -8.15 26.26
N THR A 444 11.78 -7.83 26.41
CA THR A 444 10.68 -8.62 25.87
C THR A 444 10.65 -8.43 24.35
N ILE A 445 11.11 -9.45 23.61
CA ILE A 445 10.88 -9.54 22.16
C ILE A 445 9.39 -9.84 21.96
N ARG A 446 8.62 -8.89 21.43
CA ARG A 446 7.24 -9.12 21.02
C ARG A 446 7.21 -9.48 19.54
N VAL A 447 6.95 -10.75 19.25
CA VAL A 447 6.59 -11.22 17.90
C VAL A 447 5.09 -10.98 17.73
N PHE A 448 4.71 -10.10 16.79
CA PHE A 448 3.31 -9.91 16.41
C PHE A 448 3.06 -10.70 15.12
N ILE A 449 2.20 -11.72 15.22
CA ILE A 449 1.68 -12.47 14.07
C ILE A 449 0.29 -11.89 13.79
N GLU A 450 0.17 -11.06 12.74
CA GLU A 450 -1.14 -10.62 12.25
C GLU A 450 -1.71 -11.68 11.29
N PRO A 451 -3.01 -12.02 11.39
CA PRO A 451 -3.65 -12.90 10.42
C PRO A 451 -3.81 -12.18 9.08
N ASN A 452 -3.19 -12.70 8.03
CA ASN A 452 -3.44 -12.27 6.64
C ASN A 452 -4.90 -12.58 6.26
N ILE A 453 -5.67 -11.55 5.93
CA ILE A 453 -6.97 -11.66 5.28
C ILE A 453 -6.82 -10.99 3.91
N TYR A 454 -6.30 -11.73 2.93
CA TYR A 454 -6.41 -11.40 1.51
C TYR A 454 -6.59 -12.70 0.74
N ASP A 455 -7.78 -12.85 0.15
CA ASP A 455 -8.09 -13.84 -0.87
C ASP A 455 -7.53 -13.29 -2.20
N ASP A 456 -6.33 -13.74 -2.60
CA ASP A 456 -5.76 -13.49 -3.92
C ASP A 456 -6.30 -14.56 -4.89
N ASP A 457 -7.34 -14.20 -5.65
CA ASP A 457 -7.81 -14.92 -6.84
C ASP A 457 -7.76 -13.91 -8.01
N ASP A 458 -6.59 -13.68 -8.61
CA ASP A 458 -6.45 -13.00 -9.91
C ASP A 458 -5.10 -13.38 -10.56
N ASP A 459 -5.05 -14.57 -11.18
CA ASP A 459 -3.99 -14.96 -12.12
C ASP A 459 -4.34 -14.45 -13.53
N GLU A 460 -3.79 -13.32 -13.97
CA GLU A 460 -3.74 -12.93 -15.39
C GLU A 460 -2.35 -13.22 -15.98
N GLU A 461 -2.30 -14.11 -16.98
CA GLU A 461 -1.12 -14.46 -17.76
C GLU A 461 -0.76 -13.33 -18.76
N GLU A 462 0.44 -12.73 -18.64
CA GLU A 462 1.00 -11.82 -19.66
C GLU A 462 1.78 -12.62 -20.72
N GLU A 463 1.44 -12.43 -22.01
CA GLU A 463 2.20 -12.91 -23.17
C GLU A 463 3.28 -11.90 -23.62
N ASP A 464 4.52 -12.37 -23.74
CA ASP A 464 5.68 -11.61 -24.24
C ASP A 464 5.60 -11.30 -25.75
N MET A 465 5.61 -10.01 -26.13
CA MET A 465 5.97 -9.56 -27.49
C MET A 465 7.40 -9.03 -27.55
N VAL A 466 8.25 -9.74 -28.28
CA VAL A 466 9.61 -9.34 -28.66
C VAL A 466 9.58 -8.38 -29.85
N THR A 467 10.09 -7.16 -29.71
CA THR A 467 10.44 -6.29 -30.84
C THR A 467 11.91 -5.87 -30.80
N ASN A 468 12.65 -6.24 -31.85
CA ASN A 468 14.01 -5.83 -32.15
C ASN A 468 14.08 -4.33 -32.49
N MET A 469 15.00 -3.60 -31.83
CA MET A 469 15.41 -2.25 -32.22
C MET A 469 16.78 -2.27 -32.90
N THR A 470 16.83 -1.86 -34.17
CA THR A 470 18.05 -1.48 -34.89
C THR A 470 18.41 -0.03 -34.59
N GLY A 471 19.61 0.21 -34.10
CA GLY A 471 20.15 1.54 -33.83
C GLY A 471 20.86 2.16 -35.03
N THR A 472 20.76 3.49 -35.14
CA THR A 472 21.60 4.33 -35.99
C THR A 472 22.35 5.34 -35.13
N VAL A 473 23.67 5.32 -35.25
CA VAL A 473 24.64 6.22 -34.62
C VAL A 473 24.79 7.46 -35.50
N GLU A 474 24.74 8.65 -34.91
CA GLU A 474 25.23 9.87 -35.54
C GLU A 474 26.11 10.64 -34.55
N MET A 475 27.26 11.10 -35.04
CA MET A 475 28.37 11.62 -34.28
C MET A 475 28.71 13.04 -34.75
N THR A 476 29.20 13.87 -33.81
CA THR A 476 29.88 15.20 -33.97
C THR A 476 28.97 16.42 -34.21
N SER A 477 29.25 17.64 -33.72
CA SER A 477 30.52 18.30 -33.37
C SER A 477 30.39 19.44 -32.33
N ALA A 478 31.53 19.85 -31.79
CA ALA A 478 31.77 20.85 -30.73
C ALA A 478 31.42 22.32 -31.06
N SER A 479 31.18 23.14 -30.02
CA SER A 479 31.52 24.59 -30.03
C SER A 479 31.66 25.21 -28.64
N THR A 480 32.88 25.67 -28.38
CA THR A 480 33.32 26.97 -27.85
C THR A 480 32.73 27.59 -26.57
N THR A 481 33.63 27.73 -25.60
CA THR A 481 33.59 28.48 -24.35
C THR A 481 33.54 30.00 -24.55
N THR A 482 32.63 30.69 -23.85
CA THR A 482 32.73 32.14 -23.61
C THR A 482 32.48 32.43 -22.13
N THR A 483 33.51 32.95 -21.47
CA THR A 483 33.53 33.31 -20.04
C THR A 483 33.10 34.76 -19.88
N THR A 484 32.06 35.04 -19.09
CA THR A 484 31.72 36.39 -18.63
C THR A 484 31.68 36.43 -17.11
N THR A 485 32.68 37.11 -16.54
CA THR A 485 32.81 37.48 -15.13
C THR A 485 31.85 38.61 -14.78
N THR A 486 31.02 38.41 -13.76
CA THR A 486 30.26 39.48 -13.09
C THR A 486 30.65 39.55 -11.62
N THR A 487 31.20 40.71 -11.24
CA THR A 487 31.60 41.12 -9.89
C THR A 487 30.38 41.63 -9.12
N THR A 488 30.06 41.02 -7.98
CA THR A 488 29.05 41.53 -7.03
C THR A 488 29.72 42.09 -5.78
N THR A 489 29.54 43.40 -5.59
CA THR A 489 29.98 44.20 -4.45
C THR A 489 29.07 43.95 -3.24
N THR A 490 29.65 43.65 -2.09
CA THR A 490 28.94 43.42 -0.81
C THR A 490 28.92 44.70 0.02
N THR A 491 27.74 45.21 0.37
CA THR A 491 27.59 46.33 1.31
C THR A 491 27.00 45.83 2.62
N ARG A 492 27.79 45.94 3.69
CA ARG A 492 27.50 45.53 5.06
C ARG A 492 27.01 46.75 5.85
N ILE A 493 25.80 46.71 6.39
CA ILE A 493 25.31 47.72 7.35
C ILE A 493 25.15 47.04 8.71
N THR A 494 25.88 47.58 9.68
CA THR A 494 25.89 47.21 11.09
C THR A 494 25.02 48.22 11.85
N THR A 495 24.04 47.77 12.63
CA THR A 495 23.31 48.65 13.55
C THR A 495 23.45 48.17 14.99
N VAL A 496 23.94 49.11 15.81
CA VAL A 496 24.28 49.02 17.22
C VAL A 496 23.01 49.11 18.06
N ALA A 497 22.89 48.24 19.07
CA ALA A 497 21.85 48.29 20.09
C ALA A 497 22.33 49.13 21.28
N THR A 498 21.53 50.13 21.68
CA THR A 498 21.69 50.84 22.96
C THR A 498 20.36 50.92 23.69
N ARG A 499 20.46 50.79 25.01
CA ARG A 499 19.46 50.49 26.04
C ARG A 499 18.98 51.76 26.75
N ARG A 500 17.66 51.94 27.00
CA ARG A 500 17.02 52.32 28.30
C ARG A 500 15.58 52.90 28.16
N THR A 501 14.69 52.38 29.02
CA THR A 501 13.60 53.00 29.84
C THR A 501 13.07 54.40 29.43
N THR A 502 11.78 54.74 29.42
CA THR A 502 10.78 54.67 30.51
C THR A 502 9.39 55.15 30.02
N ALA A 503 8.34 54.77 30.76
CA ALA A 503 7.09 55.51 31.04
C ALA A 503 5.94 55.61 30.01
N ALA A 504 4.75 55.53 30.59
CA ALA A 504 3.42 55.42 30.00
C ALA A 504 2.91 56.73 29.36
N LEU A 505 2.04 56.59 28.36
CA LEU A 505 0.99 57.57 28.09
C LEU A 505 -0.20 56.96 27.36
N THR A 506 -1.37 57.15 27.96
CA THR A 506 -2.74 56.91 27.49
C THR A 506 -3.03 57.69 26.21
N THR A 507 -3.71 57.12 25.21
CA THR A 507 -4.37 57.92 24.17
C THR A 507 -5.65 57.24 23.68
N MET A 508 -6.71 58.03 23.68
CA MET A 508 -8.10 57.70 23.37
C MET A 508 -8.33 57.30 21.91
N MET A 509 -9.23 56.35 21.71
CA MET A 509 -9.86 56.06 20.42
C MET A 509 -10.86 57.17 20.07
N THR A 510 -10.74 57.72 18.86
CA THR A 510 -11.77 58.56 18.23
C THR A 510 -12.21 57.85 16.95
N THR A 511 -13.47 57.42 16.93
CA THR A 511 -14.13 56.77 15.80
C THR A 511 -14.68 57.84 14.86
N THR A 512 -14.26 57.82 13.59
CA THR A 512 -14.87 58.64 12.53
C THR A 512 -15.51 57.72 11.49
N THR A 513 -16.85 57.70 11.50
CA THR A 513 -17.70 57.16 10.45
C THR A 513 -17.79 58.14 9.29
N THR A 514 -17.46 57.69 8.08
CA THR A 514 -17.75 58.39 6.83
C THR A 514 -18.63 57.52 5.93
N THR A 515 -19.89 57.93 5.84
CA THR A 515 -20.86 57.54 4.82
C THR A 515 -20.44 58.12 3.47
N THR A 516 -20.40 57.30 2.42
CA THR A 516 -20.34 57.79 1.03
C THR A 516 -21.38 57.10 0.16
N THR A 517 -21.97 57.95 -0.66
CA THR A 517 -23.21 57.85 -1.40
C THR A 517 -23.00 57.16 -2.74
N THR A 518 -24.05 56.49 -3.18
CA THR A 518 -24.21 55.80 -4.47
C THR A 518 -24.33 56.77 -5.65
N THR A 519 -23.67 56.44 -6.76
CA THR A 519 -24.10 56.80 -8.13
C THR A 519 -23.78 55.65 -9.09
N PRO A 520 -24.65 55.38 -10.09
CA PRO A 520 -24.50 54.24 -10.99
C PRO A 520 -23.76 54.63 -12.28
N PHE A 521 -22.83 53.80 -12.72
CA PHE A 521 -22.24 53.88 -14.05
C PHE A 521 -22.55 52.60 -14.84
N LEU A 522 -23.21 52.79 -15.98
CA LEU A 522 -23.29 51.86 -17.09
C LEU A 522 -21.89 51.68 -17.67
N THR A 523 -21.40 50.45 -17.76
CA THR A 523 -20.34 50.09 -18.72
C THR A 523 -20.62 48.73 -19.32
N THR A 524 -20.46 48.72 -20.63
CA THR A 524 -20.60 47.68 -21.65
C THR A 524 -19.71 46.47 -21.40
N ALA A 525 -20.20 45.30 -21.81
CA ALA A 525 -19.47 44.04 -21.80
C ALA A 525 -18.37 44.07 -22.88
N GLU A 526 -17.11 44.00 -22.44
CA GLU A 526 -15.97 43.65 -23.28
C GLU A 526 -15.51 42.23 -22.91
N GLU A 527 -15.46 41.43 -23.96
CA GLU A 527 -15.03 40.04 -24.06
C GLU A 527 -13.50 39.99 -23.85
N ILE A 528 -13.04 39.36 -22.75
CA ILE A 528 -11.62 39.13 -22.49
C ILE A 528 -11.34 37.64 -22.67
N ASP A 529 -10.69 37.33 -23.80
CA ASP A 529 -9.99 36.08 -24.07
C ASP A 529 -8.89 35.83 -23.02
N ASN A 530 -9.09 34.84 -22.16
CA ASN A 530 -8.04 34.35 -21.26
C ASN A 530 -7.15 33.34 -22.00
N GLN A 531 -6.10 33.86 -22.64
CA GLN A 531 -4.90 33.09 -22.99
C GLN A 531 -4.02 32.88 -21.76
N PHE A 532 -4.25 31.78 -21.04
CA PHE A 532 -3.22 31.15 -20.19
C PHE A 532 -3.33 29.62 -20.35
N ALA A 533 -2.85 29.13 -21.49
CA ALA A 533 -2.55 27.72 -21.68
C ALA A 533 -1.12 27.45 -21.19
N THR A 534 -0.99 26.65 -20.13
CA THR A 534 0.26 26.07 -19.67
C THR A 534 0.76 25.03 -20.69
N PRO A 535 2.09 24.92 -20.93
CA PRO A 535 2.60 24.09 -22.01
C PRO A 535 3.06 22.70 -21.53
N TYR A 536 2.86 21.71 -22.40
CA TYR A 536 3.46 20.36 -22.44
C TYR A 536 2.98 19.27 -21.45
N MET A 537 1.80 18.70 -21.74
CA MET A 537 1.65 17.25 -21.73
C MET A 537 1.75 16.78 -23.18
N LYS A 538 2.83 16.04 -23.51
CA LYS A 538 2.99 15.40 -24.81
C LYS A 538 1.90 14.34 -24.94
N ARG A 539 0.85 14.69 -25.68
CA ARG A 539 -0.20 13.78 -26.17
C ARG A 539 0.48 12.59 -26.88
N PHE A 540 0.10 11.38 -26.50
CA PHE A 540 0.19 10.25 -27.40
C PHE A 540 -0.71 10.54 -28.61
N ASP A 541 -0.11 10.43 -29.79
CA ASP A 541 -0.71 10.72 -31.09
C ASP A 541 -1.73 9.62 -31.43
N SER A 542 -3.02 9.91 -31.29
CA SER A 542 -4.11 9.01 -31.66
C SER A 542 -4.52 9.21 -33.12
N GLN A 543 -3.62 8.86 -34.04
CA GLN A 543 -4.02 8.56 -35.41
C GLN A 543 -4.57 7.13 -35.51
N LEU A 544 -5.74 6.89 -34.90
CA LEU A 544 -6.61 5.79 -35.33
C LEU A 544 -7.71 6.36 -36.22
N LYS A 545 -7.63 6.01 -37.50
CA LYS A 545 -8.68 6.21 -38.49
C LYS A 545 -10.03 5.75 -37.93
N THR A 546 -10.97 6.69 -37.91
CA THR A 546 -12.39 6.48 -37.73
C THR A 546 -12.93 5.44 -38.73
N TYR A 547 -13.22 4.24 -38.25
CA TYR A 547 -14.20 3.35 -38.88
C TYR A 547 -15.55 3.55 -38.18
N GLY A 548 -16.57 3.80 -39.00
CA GLY A 548 -17.92 4.10 -38.56
C GLY A 548 -18.67 2.90 -37.97
N SER A 549 -19.63 3.25 -37.11
CA SER A 549 -20.83 2.50 -36.74
C SER A 549 -20.63 1.03 -36.31
N ALA A 550 -20.41 0.81 -35.02
CA ALA A 550 -20.64 -0.49 -34.38
C ALA A 550 -22.01 -0.49 -33.69
N ASN A 551 -23.04 -0.84 -34.45
CA ASN A 551 -24.37 -1.22 -33.95
C ASN A 551 -24.61 -2.74 -34.06
N TYR A 552 -23.54 -3.53 -34.10
CA TYR A 552 -23.58 -4.99 -34.13
C TYR A 552 -22.37 -5.53 -33.37
N LEU A 553 -22.64 -6.40 -32.40
CA LEU A 553 -21.76 -7.37 -31.69
C LEU A 553 -22.00 -7.34 -30.17
N ILE A 554 -23.25 -7.57 -29.74
CA ILE A 554 -23.47 -8.41 -28.56
C ILE A 554 -23.37 -9.85 -29.08
N VAL A 555 -22.16 -10.30 -29.38
CA VAL A 555 -21.90 -11.74 -29.49
C VAL A 555 -21.89 -12.24 -28.07
N SER A 556 -22.99 -12.93 -27.74
CA SER A 556 -23.15 -13.72 -26.54
C SER A 556 -21.84 -14.41 -26.18
N TRP A 557 -21.31 -14.16 -24.98
CA TRP A 557 -20.14 -14.85 -24.43
C TRP A 557 -20.45 -16.30 -24.03
N ILE A 558 -21.73 -16.67 -24.05
CA ILE A 558 -22.24 -17.99 -23.65
C ILE A 558 -21.64 -19.13 -24.49
N PRO A 559 -21.48 -19.06 -25.84
CA PRO A 559 -20.84 -20.11 -26.61
C PRO A 559 -19.37 -20.29 -26.23
N PHE A 560 -18.65 -19.21 -25.95
CA PHE A 560 -17.23 -19.28 -25.55
C PHE A 560 -17.08 -19.90 -24.17
N ALA A 561 -17.92 -19.52 -23.19
CA ALA A 561 -17.93 -20.15 -21.88
C ALA A 561 -18.29 -21.64 -21.94
N VAL A 562 -19.23 -22.03 -22.81
CA VAL A 562 -19.60 -23.45 -23.02
C VAL A 562 -18.44 -24.23 -23.66
N ILE A 563 -17.76 -23.66 -24.67
CA ILE A 563 -16.60 -24.31 -25.31
C ILE A 563 -15.44 -24.47 -24.32
N ALA A 564 -15.11 -23.42 -23.55
CA ALA A 564 -14.07 -23.46 -22.54
C ALA A 564 -14.38 -24.51 -21.46
N SER A 565 -15.64 -24.58 -21.00
CA SER A 565 -16.08 -25.60 -20.04
C SER A 565 -15.96 -27.02 -20.61
N CYS A 566 -16.34 -27.23 -21.88
CA CYS A 566 -16.19 -28.53 -22.55
C CYS A 566 -14.71 -28.95 -22.74
N LEU A 567 -13.82 -28.01 -23.04
CA LEU A 567 -12.39 -28.28 -23.18
C LEU A 567 -11.75 -28.63 -21.84
N PHE A 568 -12.06 -27.87 -20.78
CA PHE A 568 -11.63 -28.19 -19.42
C PHE A 568 -12.12 -29.59 -19.01
N PHE A 569 -13.37 -29.91 -19.33
CA PHE A 569 -13.92 -31.24 -19.06
C PHE A 569 -13.17 -32.37 -19.76
N SER A 570 -12.85 -32.15 -21.03
CA SER A 570 -12.10 -33.12 -21.84
C SER A 570 -10.71 -33.36 -21.28
N LEU A 571 -10.05 -32.31 -20.77
CA LEU A 571 -8.74 -32.39 -20.15
C LEU A 571 -8.76 -33.15 -18.82
N VAL A 572 -9.77 -32.91 -17.97
CA VAL A 572 -9.96 -33.65 -16.72
C VAL A 572 -10.24 -35.14 -16.99
N ILE A 573 -11.06 -35.47 -17.99
CA ILE A 573 -11.32 -36.87 -18.39
C ILE A 573 -10.05 -37.53 -18.93
N ALA A 574 -9.23 -36.80 -19.72
CA ALA A 574 -7.97 -37.30 -20.22
C ALA A 574 -6.97 -37.58 -19.09
N MET A 575 -6.84 -36.67 -18.11
CA MET A 575 -5.99 -36.88 -16.93
C MET A 575 -6.46 -38.09 -16.09
N ALA A 576 -7.77 -38.21 -15.86
CA ALA A 576 -8.32 -39.35 -15.12
C ALA A 576 -8.06 -40.68 -15.85
N SER A 577 -8.24 -40.70 -17.17
CA SER A 577 -7.96 -41.87 -18.01
C SER A 577 -6.49 -42.24 -17.99
N TYR A 578 -5.59 -41.24 -18.04
CA TYR A 578 -4.15 -41.43 -17.91
C TYR A 578 -3.76 -42.05 -16.56
N LEU A 579 -4.31 -41.54 -15.45
CA LEU A 579 -4.06 -42.09 -14.12
C LEU A 579 -4.56 -43.53 -13.97
N ILE A 580 -5.73 -43.86 -14.54
CA ILE A 580 -6.28 -45.23 -14.53
C ILE A 580 -5.41 -46.16 -15.38
N TYR A 581 -4.99 -45.72 -16.56
CA TYR A 581 -4.09 -46.47 -17.45
C TYR A 581 -2.76 -46.77 -16.75
N HIS A 582 -2.14 -45.77 -16.13
CA HIS A 582 -0.86 -45.92 -15.45
C HIS A 582 -0.96 -46.82 -14.21
N LYS A 583 -2.08 -46.76 -13.48
CA LYS A 583 -2.33 -47.63 -12.31
C LYS A 583 -2.55 -49.09 -12.70
N ARG A 584 -3.03 -49.39 -13.91
CA ARG A 584 -3.19 -50.77 -14.40
C ARG A 584 -1.87 -51.40 -14.84
N HIS A 585 -0.95 -50.61 -15.37
CA HIS A 585 0.34 -51.12 -15.86
C HIS A 585 1.41 -51.31 -14.79
N THR A 586 1.28 -50.68 -13.62
CA THR A 586 2.25 -50.84 -12.51
C THR A 586 2.06 -52.09 -11.65
N VAL A 587 1.02 -52.90 -11.90
CA VAL A 587 0.73 -54.12 -11.11
C VAL A 587 1.38 -55.40 -11.68
N SER A 588 2.03 -55.34 -12.85
CA SER A 588 2.54 -56.53 -13.56
C SER A 588 4.05 -56.81 -13.41
N PHE A 589 4.67 -56.44 -12.30
CA PHE A 589 6.04 -56.89 -11.96
C PHE A 589 6.05 -57.65 -10.62
N LYS A 590 5.75 -58.95 -10.67
CA LYS A 590 6.12 -59.88 -9.60
C LYS A 590 6.43 -61.27 -10.18
N LEU A 591 7.54 -61.83 -9.68
CA LEU A 591 8.10 -63.18 -9.84
C LEU A 591 9.19 -63.34 -10.93
N VAL A 592 10.41 -62.96 -10.56
CA VAL A 592 11.64 -63.62 -11.01
C VAL A 592 11.93 -64.75 -10.00
N PRO A 593 12.14 -66.01 -10.42
CA PRO A 593 12.51 -67.10 -9.51
C PRO A 593 14.00 -67.03 -9.18
N GLN A 594 14.34 -67.01 -7.89
CA GLN A 594 15.69 -67.24 -7.40
C GLN A 594 16.06 -68.71 -7.57
N THR A 595 17.06 -69.00 -8.40
CA THR A 595 17.75 -70.29 -8.43
C THR A 595 18.82 -70.32 -7.34
N SER A 596 18.78 -71.38 -6.52
CA SER A 596 19.78 -71.74 -5.52
C SER A 596 21.10 -72.22 -6.17
N PRO A 597 22.26 -72.09 -5.47
CA PRO A 597 23.54 -72.51 -6.00
C PRO A 597 23.75 -74.02 -5.76
N ILE A 598 24.34 -74.70 -6.75
CA ILE A 598 24.91 -76.04 -6.60
C ILE A 598 26.43 -75.89 -6.60
N ILE A 599 27.02 -76.47 -5.54
CA ILE A 599 28.42 -76.85 -5.23
C ILE A 599 29.49 -76.51 -6.28
#